data_AF-A0A9W6YID4-F1
#
_entry.id   AF-A0A9W6YID4-F1
#
_cell.length_a   1.000
_cell.length_b   1.000
_cell.length_c   1.000
_cell.angle_alpha   90.00
_cell.angle_beta   90.00
_cell.angle_gamma   90.00
#
_symmetry.space_group_name_H-M   'P 1'
#
loop_
_entity.id
_entity.type
_entity.pdbx_description
1 polymer ?
#
loop_
_entity_poly.entity_id
_entity_poly.type
_entity_poly.pdbx_seq_one_letter_code
_entity_poly.pdbx_strand_id
1 'polypeptide(L)'
;MDETVIFEKVKSNGAPIKKRMPVFRDGTWKDWLEWLLRLSEYYVFMGYQITEEDQFAFVEDLQVLLFDDDLLMFNDVVAEE
;
A
#
# COMPACT_ATOMS: atom_id res chain seq x y z
N MET A 1 16.06 7.19 8.94
CA MET A 1 15.46 8.14 7.99
C MET A 1 14.28 7.41 7.41
N ASP A 2 13.06 7.90 7.62
CA ASP A 2 11.87 7.27 7.04
C ASP A 2 11.95 7.40 5.52
N GLU A 3 12.12 6.27 4.84
CA GLU A 3 12.20 6.25 3.40
C GLU A 3 10.81 6.47 2.81
N THR A 4 10.73 7.32 1.80
CA THR A 4 9.45 7.67 1.19
C THR A 4 9.56 7.64 -0.32
N VAL A 5 8.52 7.12 -0.97
CA VAL A 5 8.37 7.09 -2.42
C VAL A 5 7.25 8.02 -2.83
N ILE A 6 7.33 8.56 -4.05
CA ILE A 6 6.20 9.27 -4.65
C ILE A 6 5.32 8.21 -5.30
N PHE A 7 4.19 7.94 -4.65
CA PHE A 7 3.13 7.14 -5.23
C PHE A 7 2.33 8.00 -6.21
N GLU A 8 2.29 7.58 -7.47
CA GLU A 8 1.55 8.25 -8.53
C GLU A 8 0.50 7.29 -9.09
N LYS A 9 -0.78 7.66 -8.97
CA LYS A 9 -1.91 6.89 -9.51
C LYS A 9 -2.89 7.82 -10.21
N VAL A 10 -3.49 7.37 -11.30
CA VAL A 10 -4.61 8.07 -11.92
C VAL A 10 -5.89 7.41 -11.42
N LYS A 11 -6.77 8.20 -10.77
CA LYS A 11 -8.10 7.73 -10.35
C LYS A 11 -8.93 7.34 -11.57
N SER A 12 -9.96 6.52 -11.35
CA SER A 12 -10.93 6.15 -12.39
C SER A 12 -11.63 7.35 -13.03
N ASN A 13 -11.70 8.49 -12.33
CA ASN A 13 -12.22 9.76 -12.84
C ASN A 13 -11.19 10.60 -13.64
N GLY A 14 -10.01 10.06 -13.91
CA GLY A 14 -8.92 10.73 -14.64
C GLY A 14 -8.07 11.68 -13.80
N ALA A 15 -8.37 11.87 -12.51
CA ALA A 15 -7.59 12.76 -11.66
C ALA A 15 -6.26 12.11 -11.20
N PRO A 16 -5.11 12.76 -11.39
CA PRO A 16 -3.84 12.26 -10.88
C PRO A 16 -3.73 12.46 -9.36
N ILE A 17 -3.33 11.40 -8.67
CA ILE A 17 -2.91 11.39 -7.28
C ILE A 17 -1.40 11.31 -7.28
N LYS A 18 -0.77 12.26 -6.59
CA LYS A 18 0.66 12.19 -6.28
C LYS A 18 0.80 12.38 -4.78
N LYS A 19 1.27 11.35 -4.08
CA LYS A 19 1.44 11.43 -2.62
C LYS A 19 2.76 10.79 -2.22
N ARG A 20 3.44 11.44 -1.27
CA ARG A 20 4.63 10.88 -0.65
C ARG A 20 4.18 9.85 0.38
N MET A 21 4.55 8.59 0.17
CA MET A 21 4.15 7.47 1.01
C MET A 21 5.37 6.86 1.69
N PRO A 22 5.28 6.48 2.97
CA PRO A 22 6.35 5.77 3.65
C PRO A 22 6.54 4.40 3.02
N VAL A 23 7.79 3.98 2.85
CA VAL A 23 8.17 2.63 2.42
C VAL A 23 8.40 1.78 3.66
N PHE A 24 7.99 0.53 3.62
CA PHE A 24 8.39 -0.45 4.63
C PHE A 24 9.75 -1.04 4.26
N ARG A 25 10.70 -1.06 5.20
CA ARG A 25 12.02 -1.68 5.02
C ARG A 25 12.55 -2.28 6.30
N ASP A 26 13.12 -3.47 6.20
CA ASP A 26 13.90 -4.15 7.25
C ASP A 26 13.21 -4.12 8.63
N GLY A 27 11.89 -4.27 8.65
CA GLY A 27 11.06 -4.14 9.85
C GLY A 27 10.58 -5.48 10.40
N THR A 28 10.13 -5.49 11.65
CA THR A 28 9.43 -6.65 12.21
C THR A 28 7.99 -6.72 11.72
N TRP A 29 7.32 -7.85 11.92
CA TRP A 29 5.89 -7.98 11.63
C TRP A 29 5.01 -6.92 12.33
N LYS A 30 5.45 -6.40 13.49
CA LYS A 30 4.74 -5.30 14.18
C LYS A 30 4.90 -3.98 13.43
N ASP A 31 6.11 -3.69 12.99
CA ASP A 31 6.41 -2.50 12.19
C ASP A 31 5.64 -2.55 10.86
N TRP A 32 5.45 -3.75 10.30
CA TRP A 32 4.64 -3.98 9.10
C TRP A 32 3.15 -3.67 9.35
N LEU A 33 2.58 -4.12 10.47
CA LEU A 33 1.19 -3.79 10.85
C LEU A 33 1.01 -2.29 11.11
N GLU A 34 1.95 -1.65 11.80
CA GLU A 34 1.90 -0.20 12.01
C GLU A 34 2.00 0.57 10.69
N TRP A 35 2.82 0.09 9.76
CA TRP A 35 2.92 0.65 8.42
C TRP A 35 1.61 0.50 7.63
N LEU A 36 0.99 -0.69 7.63
CA LEU A 36 -0.32 -0.92 7.01
C LEU A 36 -1.42 -0.03 7.62
N LEU A 37 -1.44 0.13 8.93
CA LEU A 37 -2.41 1.00 9.61
C LEU A 37 -2.26 2.46 9.14
N ARG A 38 -1.03 2.95 8.99
CA ARG A 38 -0.78 4.28 8.39
C ARG A 38 -1.23 4.36 6.94
N LEU A 39 -1.16 3.26 6.19
CA LEU A 39 -1.65 3.21 4.81
C LEU A 39 -3.18 3.24 4.72
N SER A 40 -3.87 2.71 5.71
CA SER A 40 -5.34 2.80 5.79
C SER A 40 -5.82 4.26 5.85
N GLU A 41 -5.06 5.17 6.46
CA GLU A 41 -5.34 6.61 6.42
C GLU A 41 -5.26 7.18 5.00
N TYR A 42 -4.44 6.58 4.13
CA TYR A 42 -4.32 6.97 2.74
C TYR A 42 -5.36 6.30 1.84
N TYR A 43 -6.04 5.24 2.29
CA TYR A 43 -7.06 4.52 1.51
C TYR A 43 -8.12 5.46 0.93
N VAL A 44 -8.66 6.37 1.76
CA VAL A 44 -9.64 7.38 1.34
C VAL A 44 -9.02 8.42 0.38
N PHE A 45 -7.75 8.80 0.60
CA PHE A 45 -7.05 9.75 -0.28
C PHE A 45 -6.77 9.17 -1.67
N MET A 46 -6.43 7.88 -1.71
CA MET A 46 -6.16 7.12 -2.92
C MET A 46 -7.44 6.88 -3.75
N GLY A 47 -8.61 7.18 -3.17
CA GLY A 47 -9.88 7.24 -3.90
C GLY A 47 -10.54 5.89 -4.09
N TYR A 48 -10.08 4.86 -3.37
CA TYR A 48 -10.78 3.58 -3.30
C TYR A 48 -12.15 3.77 -2.66
N GLN A 49 -13.17 3.23 -3.29
CA GLN A 49 -14.46 2.95 -2.68
C GLN A 49 -14.36 1.65 -1.89
N ILE A 50 -15.24 1.44 -0.91
CA ILE A 50 -15.31 0.15 -0.18
C ILE A 50 -16.02 -0.88 -1.09
N THR A 51 -15.46 -1.13 -2.27
CA THR A 51 -15.90 -2.13 -3.25
C THR A 51 -14.82 -3.21 -3.36
N GLU A 52 -15.22 -4.41 -3.74
CA GLU A 52 -14.31 -5.56 -3.87
C GLU A 52 -13.20 -5.30 -4.91
N GLU A 53 -13.54 -4.70 -6.06
CA GLU A 53 -12.56 -4.31 -7.09
C GLU A 53 -11.51 -3.32 -6.56
N ASP A 54 -11.92 -2.37 -5.72
CA ASP A 54 -11.02 -1.39 -5.14
C ASP A 54 -10.17 -1.97 -4.00
N GLN A 55 -10.61 -3.05 -3.35
CA GLN A 55 -9.79 -3.80 -2.39
C GLN A 55 -8.63 -4.52 -3.10
N PHE A 56 -8.90 -5.17 -4.24
CA PHE A 56 -7.86 -5.79 -5.05
C PHE A 56 -6.89 -4.74 -5.61
N ALA A 57 -7.40 -3.64 -6.17
CA ALA A 57 -6.55 -2.57 -6.67
C ALA A 57 -5.72 -1.91 -5.56
N PHE A 58 -6.22 -1.87 -4.33
CA PHE A 58 -5.45 -1.40 -3.17
C PHE A 58 -4.31 -2.36 -2.82
N VAL A 59 -4.56 -3.67 -2.84
CA VAL A 59 -3.54 -4.70 -2.62
C VAL A 59 -2.43 -4.63 -3.67
N GLU A 60 -2.78 -4.49 -4.95
CA GLU A 60 -1.78 -4.34 -6.03
C GLU A 60 -0.94 -3.07 -5.85
N ASP A 61 -1.56 -1.95 -5.48
CA ASP A 61 -0.83 -0.70 -5.25
C ASP A 61 0.03 -0.74 -3.98
N LEU A 62 -0.38 -1.50 -2.95
CA LEU A 62 0.43 -1.77 -1.77
C LEU A 62 1.67 -2.62 -2.11
N GLN A 63 1.54 -3.61 -2.99
CA GLN A 63 2.67 -4.42 -3.44
C GLN A 63 3.76 -3.57 -4.10
N VAL A 64 3.40 -2.50 -4.81
CA VAL A 64 4.37 -1.55 -5.41
C VAL A 64 5.15 -0.75 -4.34
N LEU A 65 4.59 -0.62 -3.13
CA LEU A 65 5.24 0.05 -2.01
C LEU A 65 6.14 -0.89 -1.18
N LEU A 66 6.13 -2.19 -1.49
CA LEU A 66 6.94 -3.22 -0.85
C LEU A 66 8.14 -3.58 -1.74
N PHE A 67 9.30 -3.82 -1.12
CA PHE A 67 10.48 -4.36 -1.82
C PHE A 67 10.39 -5.89 -1.92
N ASP A 68 11.15 -6.53 -2.83
CA ASP A 68 11.03 -7.97 -3.16
C ASP A 68 10.97 -8.92 -1.94
N ASP A 69 11.76 -8.67 -0.89
CA ASP A 69 11.74 -9.48 0.35
C ASP A 69 10.50 -9.22 1.22
N ASP A 70 10.01 -7.99 1.26
CA ASP A 70 8.78 -7.61 1.98
C ASP A 70 7.52 -8.04 1.20
N LEU A 71 7.63 -8.14 -0.13
CA LEU A 71 6.60 -8.66 -1.03
C LEU A 71 6.37 -10.15 -0.79
N LEU A 72 7.43 -10.91 -0.51
CA LEU A 72 7.32 -12.32 -0.11
C LEU A 72 6.54 -12.47 1.19
N MET A 73 6.87 -11.68 2.22
CA MET A 73 6.15 -11.71 3.50
C MET A 73 4.68 -11.26 3.33
N PHE A 74 4.41 -10.26 2.48
CA PHE A 74 3.04 -9.85 2.17
C PHE A 74 2.26 -10.93 1.43
N ASN A 75 2.85 -11.56 0.42
CA ASN A 75 2.21 -12.64 -0.32
C ASN A 75 1.94 -13.86 0.57
N ASP A 76 2.84 -14.21 1.49
CA ASP A 76 2.61 -15.29 2.46
C ASP A 76 1.42 -14.98 3.37
N VAL A 77 1.27 -13.73 3.82
CA VAL A 77 0.13 -13.31 4.67
C VAL A 77 -1.19 -13.21 3.89
N VAL A 78 -1.15 -12.75 2.65
CA VAL A 78 -2.36 -12.58 1.81
C VAL A 78 -2.80 -13.89 1.16
N ALA A 79 -1.87 -14.80 0.83
CA ALA A 79 -2.19 -16.10 0.22
C ALA A 79 -2.76 -17.13 1.22
N GLU A 80 -2.68 -16.87 2.53
CA GLU A 80 -3.26 -17.73 3.56
C GLU A 80 -4.77 -17.47 3.85
N GLU A 81 -5.46 -16.59 3.10
CA GLU A 81 -6.94 -16.43 3.20
C GLU A 81 -7.74 -16.97 2.00
#